data_AF-A0A438CW83-F1
#
_entry.id   AF-A0A438CW83-F1
#
_cell.length_a   1.000
_cell.length_b   1.000
_cell.length_c   1.000
_cell.angle_alpha   90.00
_cell.angle_beta   90.00
_cell.angle_gamma   90.00
#
_symmetry.space_group_name_H-M   'P 1'
#
loop_
_entity.id
_entity.type
_entity.pdbx_description
1 polymer ?
#
loop_
_entity_poly.entity_id
_entity_poly.type
_entity_poly.pdbx_seq_one_letter_code
_entity_poly.pdbx_strand_id
1 'polypeptide(L)'
;MEKRFKIWAYREGDQPLMHDGPSNDIYAIEGQFMDEIESGKSQFLARRPDEANAFYIPMSLTRVVHFIYEPPHYYGKWIPRLVTDYINFVADKYPYWNRSKGADHFLVSCHDWAPDVSALKPDLYKHFIRALCNANTSERFHPIRDISIPEINIPRGKLGPPHLDQPPNKRPILAFFAGGAHGYVRSVLFKYWKEKDDEVQVFERFP
;
A
#
# COMPACT_ATOMS: atom_id res chain seq x y z
N MET A 1 3.91 -5.88 -19.92
CA MET A 1 3.85 -4.73 -19.00
C MET A 1 5.08 -4.70 -18.09
N GLU A 2 5.43 -5.83 -17.46
CA GLU A 2 6.55 -5.96 -16.50
C GLU A 2 7.91 -5.44 -16.98
N LYS A 3 8.28 -5.65 -18.25
CA LYS A 3 9.57 -5.17 -18.79
C LYS A 3 9.62 -3.66 -19.10
N ARG A 4 8.46 -3.00 -19.18
CA ARG A 4 8.34 -1.61 -19.65
C ARG A 4 7.87 -0.65 -18.58
N PHE A 5 7.12 -1.14 -17.59
CA PHE A 5 6.57 -0.31 -16.54
C PHE A 5 7.67 0.19 -15.61
N LYS A 6 7.70 1.50 -15.39
CA LYS A 6 8.71 2.18 -14.58
C LYS A 6 8.07 3.10 -13.55
N ILE A 7 8.59 3.08 -12.35
CA ILE A 7 8.18 3.87 -11.19
C ILE A 7 9.32 4.82 -10.83
N TRP A 8 9.05 6.11 -10.79
CA TRP A 8 9.95 7.07 -10.15
C TRP A 8 9.54 7.26 -8.69
N ALA A 9 10.39 6.88 -7.75
CA ALA A 9 10.24 7.28 -6.36
C ALA A 9 10.81 8.71 -6.20
N TYR A 10 10.01 9.62 -5.64
CA TYR A 10 10.55 10.90 -5.17
C TYR A 10 11.66 10.66 -4.16
N ARG A 11 12.60 11.60 -4.00
CA ARG A 11 13.77 11.41 -3.10
C ARG A 11 13.68 12.29 -1.85
N GLU A 12 12.64 13.09 -1.80
CA GLU A 12 12.40 14.07 -0.77
C GLU A 12 11.85 13.38 0.48
N GLY A 13 12.36 13.83 1.63
CA GLY A 13 11.93 13.34 2.93
C GLY A 13 12.97 12.44 3.59
N ASP A 14 12.87 12.32 4.91
CA ASP A 14 13.81 11.55 5.72
C ASP A 14 13.12 10.42 6.46
N GLN A 15 13.90 9.38 6.75
CA GLN A 15 13.50 8.34 7.69
C GLN A 15 13.26 8.92 9.09
N PRO A 16 12.32 8.37 9.87
CA PRO A 16 11.60 7.11 9.61
C PRO A 16 10.27 7.29 8.87
N LEU A 17 9.86 8.52 8.53
CA LEU A 17 8.53 8.78 7.95
C LEU A 17 8.47 8.48 6.46
N MET A 18 9.60 8.65 5.79
CA MET A 18 9.79 8.50 4.36
C MET A 18 10.90 7.49 4.11
N HIS A 19 10.87 6.77 2.99
CA HIS A 19 11.95 5.85 2.60
C HIS A 19 12.24 4.73 3.60
N ASP A 20 11.30 4.45 4.50
CA ASP A 20 11.33 3.33 5.45
C ASP A 20 9.90 2.96 5.82
N GLY A 21 9.68 1.68 6.09
CA GLY A 21 8.37 1.15 6.43
C GLY A 21 8.47 -0.07 7.35
N PRO A 22 7.32 -0.56 7.84
CA PRO A 22 7.27 -1.78 8.62
C PRO A 22 7.71 -2.99 7.79
N SER A 23 8.56 -3.86 8.35
CA SER A 23 9.04 -5.09 7.69
C SER A 23 8.43 -6.37 8.29
N ASN A 24 7.46 -6.23 9.19
CA ASN A 24 6.79 -7.32 9.88
C ASN A 24 5.36 -6.95 10.27
N ASP A 25 4.65 -7.93 10.82
CA ASP A 25 3.26 -7.89 11.22
C ASP A 25 2.33 -7.58 10.04
N ILE A 26 1.10 -7.15 10.32
CA ILE A 26 0.03 -6.98 9.33
C ILE A 26 0.28 -5.85 8.32
N TYR A 27 1.19 -4.91 8.62
CA TYR A 27 1.50 -3.79 7.73
C TYR A 27 2.77 -4.02 6.89
N ALA A 28 3.41 -5.18 7.02
CA ALA A 28 4.72 -5.46 6.43
C ALA A 28 4.81 -5.19 4.91
N ILE A 29 3.71 -5.39 4.18
CA ILE A 29 3.68 -5.17 2.73
C ILE A 29 3.94 -3.71 2.35
N GLU A 30 3.65 -2.74 3.23
CA GLU A 30 3.95 -1.33 3.03
C GLU A 30 5.47 -1.11 2.96
N GLY A 31 6.22 -1.61 3.94
CA GLY A 31 7.68 -1.50 3.95
C GLY A 31 8.35 -2.43 2.94
N GLN A 32 7.79 -3.61 2.67
CA GLN A 32 8.30 -4.49 1.62
C GLN A 32 8.20 -3.82 0.24
N PHE A 33 7.09 -3.16 -0.09
CA PHE A 33 6.97 -2.41 -1.34
C PHE A 33 8.05 -1.33 -1.45
N MET A 34 8.26 -0.56 -0.38
CA MET A 34 9.29 0.48 -0.32
C MET A 34 10.69 -0.10 -0.55
N ASP A 35 11.07 -1.13 0.21
CA ASP A 35 12.38 -1.78 0.08
C ASP A 35 12.59 -2.34 -1.32
N GLU A 36 11.59 -3.02 -1.90
CA GLU A 36 11.68 -3.57 -3.25
C GLU A 36 11.93 -2.46 -4.28
N ILE A 37 11.15 -1.37 -4.26
CA ILE A 37 11.29 -0.26 -5.21
C ILE A 37 12.61 0.48 -5.00
N GLU A 38 13.03 0.72 -3.76
CA GLU A 38 14.15 1.62 -3.43
C GLU A 38 15.50 0.91 -3.22
N SER A 39 15.53 -0.43 -3.14
CA SER A 39 16.75 -1.24 -3.02
C SER A 39 17.79 -1.04 -4.13
N GLY A 40 17.39 -0.38 -5.23
CA GLY A 40 18.17 -0.25 -6.46
C GLY A 40 18.23 -1.53 -7.30
N LYS A 41 17.62 -2.63 -6.83
CA LYS A 41 17.59 -3.92 -7.54
C LYS A 41 16.33 -4.12 -8.36
N SER A 42 15.24 -3.42 -8.02
CA SER A 42 13.97 -3.58 -8.72
C SER A 42 14.06 -3.14 -10.17
N GLN A 43 13.61 -4.02 -11.06
CA GLN A 43 13.46 -3.72 -12.49
C GLN A 43 12.39 -2.65 -12.75
N PHE A 44 11.52 -2.36 -11.79
CA PHE A 44 10.48 -1.35 -11.92
C PHE A 44 11.00 0.06 -11.60
N LEU A 45 12.13 0.19 -10.89
CA LEU A 45 12.68 1.51 -10.58
C LEU A 45 13.12 2.23 -11.87
N ALA A 46 12.63 3.45 -12.05
CA ALA A 46 13.05 4.37 -13.09
C ALA A 46 14.39 5.02 -12.70
N ARG A 47 15.37 5.02 -13.61
CA ARG A 47 16.66 5.69 -13.36
C ARG A 47 16.54 7.20 -13.51
N ARG A 48 15.62 7.65 -14.36
CA ARG A 48 15.33 9.05 -14.63
C ARG A 48 13.81 9.26 -14.67
N PRO A 49 13.29 10.44 -14.27
CA PRO A 49 11.85 10.67 -14.21
C PRO A 49 11.14 10.61 -15.58
N ASP A 50 11.85 10.89 -16.68
CA ASP A 50 11.33 10.83 -18.04
C ASP A 50 11.02 9.40 -18.51
N GLU A 51 11.63 8.39 -17.87
CA GLU A 51 11.35 6.98 -18.14
C GLU A 51 10.12 6.48 -17.38
N ALA A 52 9.62 7.24 -16.40
CA ALA A 52 8.61 6.79 -15.46
C ALA A 52 7.19 6.83 -16.05
N ASN A 53 6.47 5.73 -15.85
CA ASN A 53 5.04 5.62 -16.11
C ASN A 53 4.20 6.01 -14.90
N ALA A 54 4.75 5.86 -13.70
CA ALA A 54 4.10 6.24 -12.45
C ALA A 54 5.10 6.88 -11.48
N PHE A 55 4.60 7.73 -10.58
CA PHE A 55 5.37 8.39 -9.54
C PHE A 55 4.91 7.93 -8.17
N TYR A 56 5.86 7.48 -7.37
CA TYR A 56 5.62 6.97 -6.04
C TYR A 56 5.88 8.04 -4.98
N ILE A 57 4.93 8.21 -4.06
CA ILE A 57 5.06 8.99 -2.83
C ILE A 57 5.60 8.06 -1.72
N PRO A 58 6.89 8.17 -1.34
CA PRO A 58 7.57 7.20 -0.49
C PRO A 58 7.33 7.42 1.00
N MET A 59 6.08 7.66 1.39
CA MET A 59 5.68 7.93 2.78
C MET A 59 5.07 6.69 3.41
N SER A 60 5.56 6.30 4.59
CA SER A 60 4.97 5.21 5.37
C SER A 60 3.96 5.76 6.35
N LEU A 61 2.66 5.52 6.10
CA LEU A 61 1.63 5.92 7.05
C LEU A 61 1.71 5.13 8.35
N THR A 62 2.19 3.88 8.31
CA THR A 62 2.45 3.11 9.54
C THR A 62 3.54 3.77 10.39
N ARG A 63 4.65 4.23 9.78
CA ARG A 63 5.72 4.94 10.51
C ARG A 63 5.25 6.30 11.00
N VAL A 64 4.55 7.03 10.14
CA VAL A 64 3.90 8.31 10.46
C VAL A 64 3.01 8.14 11.69
N VAL A 65 2.17 7.10 11.78
CA VAL A 65 1.40 6.80 13.00
C VAL A 65 2.31 6.46 14.17
N HIS A 66 3.25 5.54 14.00
CA HIS A 66 4.12 5.11 15.10
C HIS A 66 4.95 6.25 15.72
N PHE A 67 5.43 7.21 14.92
CA PHE A 67 6.36 8.25 15.36
C PHE A 67 5.71 9.59 15.69
N ILE A 68 4.59 9.94 15.07
CA ILE A 68 3.92 11.25 15.27
C ILE A 68 2.71 11.12 16.21
N TYR A 69 2.05 9.96 16.26
CA TYR A 69 0.88 9.82 17.10
C TYR A 69 1.26 9.74 18.58
N GLU A 70 0.81 10.73 19.35
CA GLU A 70 0.94 10.77 20.80
C GLU A 70 -0.45 10.67 21.46
N PRO A 71 -0.82 9.51 22.04
CA PRO A 71 -2.04 9.38 22.82
C PRO A 71 -2.07 10.34 24.03
N PRO A 72 -3.22 10.90 24.43
CA PRO A 72 -4.58 10.69 23.90
C PRO A 72 -4.95 11.61 22.73
N HIS A 73 -4.01 12.39 22.20
CA HIS A 73 -4.28 13.50 21.29
C HIS A 73 -4.39 13.02 19.83
N TYR A 74 -5.48 12.31 19.52
CA TYR A 74 -5.84 12.02 18.14
C TYR A 74 -6.41 13.26 17.45
N TYR A 75 -5.54 14.05 16.83
CA TYR A 75 -5.95 15.09 15.90
C TYR A 75 -6.03 14.50 14.49
N GLY A 76 -7.08 13.73 14.16
CA GLY A 76 -7.26 12.99 12.89
C GLY A 76 -7.14 13.74 11.55
N LYS A 77 -6.61 14.97 11.56
CA LYS A 77 -6.26 15.80 10.43
C LYS A 77 -4.74 15.82 10.13
N TRP A 78 -3.88 15.26 10.97
CA TRP A 78 -2.42 15.36 10.77
C TRP A 78 -1.92 14.50 9.60
N ILE A 79 -2.40 13.26 9.42
CA ILE A 79 -2.05 12.43 8.25
C ILE A 79 -2.42 13.12 6.93
N PRO A 80 -3.68 13.57 6.73
CA PRO A 80 -4.04 14.25 5.48
C PRO A 80 -3.26 15.54 5.27
N ARG A 81 -2.91 16.28 6.34
CA ARG A 81 -2.07 17.49 6.24
C ARG A 81 -0.65 17.15 5.80
N LEU A 82 0.02 16.21 6.49
CA LEU A 82 1.39 15.81 6.19
C LEU A 82 1.56 15.33 4.75
N VAL A 83 0.65 14.47 4.28
CA VAL A 83 0.70 13.95 2.90
C VAL A 83 0.42 15.08 1.90
N THR A 84 -0.52 15.97 2.21
CA THR A 84 -0.83 17.13 1.36
C THR A 84 0.37 18.08 1.26
N ASP A 85 1.04 18.36 2.37
CA ASP A 85 2.21 19.24 2.41
C ASP A 85 3.36 18.64 1.60
N TYR A 86 3.57 17.32 1.71
CA TYR A 86 4.54 16.61 0.88
C TYR A 86 4.19 16.69 -0.61
N ILE A 87 2.94 16.43 -0.99
CA ILE A 87 2.48 16.49 -2.37
C ILE A 87 2.67 17.90 -2.94
N ASN A 88 2.29 18.94 -2.20
CA ASN A 88 2.49 20.32 -2.62
C ASN A 88 3.98 20.62 -2.81
N PHE A 89 4.84 20.18 -1.89
CA PHE A 89 6.28 20.36 -2.00
C PHE A 89 6.85 19.71 -3.27
N VAL A 90 6.50 18.46 -3.57
CA VAL A 90 6.98 17.80 -4.80
C VAL A 90 6.36 18.39 -6.07
N ALA A 91 5.12 18.90 -6.00
CA ALA A 91 4.45 19.56 -7.12
C ALA A 91 5.06 20.94 -7.43
N ASP A 92 5.54 21.65 -6.41
CA ASP A 92 6.25 22.93 -6.57
C ASP A 92 7.68 22.71 -7.08
N LYS A 93 8.34 21.66 -6.60
CA LYS A 93 9.73 21.34 -6.97
C LYS A 93 9.86 20.72 -8.36
N TYR A 94 8.86 19.96 -8.81
CA TYR A 94 8.92 19.19 -10.06
C TYR A 94 7.68 19.39 -10.94
N PRO A 95 7.84 19.38 -12.28
CA PRO A 95 6.71 19.59 -13.19
C PRO A 95 5.76 18.39 -13.27
N TYR A 96 6.11 17.25 -12.67
CA TYR A 96 5.45 15.98 -12.93
C TYR A 96 4.04 15.87 -12.38
N TRP A 97 3.76 16.45 -11.20
CA TRP A 97 2.41 16.43 -10.63
C TRP A 97 1.38 17.10 -11.56
N ASN A 98 1.74 18.28 -12.07
CA ASN A 98 0.84 19.10 -12.89
C ASN A 98 0.57 18.51 -14.29
N ARG A 99 1.42 17.59 -14.77
CA ARG A 99 1.26 16.95 -16.10
C ARG A 99 -0.01 16.11 -16.21
N SER A 100 -0.40 15.50 -15.09
CA SER A 100 -1.51 14.55 -14.99
C SER A 100 -2.53 14.95 -13.92
N LYS A 101 -2.24 16.01 -13.16
CA LYS A 101 -2.95 16.38 -11.92
C LYS A 101 -2.99 15.22 -10.93
N GLY A 102 -1.86 14.52 -10.78
CA GLY A 102 -1.68 13.39 -9.88
C GLY A 102 -2.22 12.05 -10.40
N ALA A 103 -2.71 11.95 -11.64
CA ALA A 103 -3.32 10.72 -12.16
C ALA A 103 -2.34 9.55 -12.38
N ASP A 104 -1.04 9.84 -12.42
CA ASP A 104 0.05 8.87 -12.47
C ASP A 104 0.86 8.84 -11.17
N HIS A 105 0.35 9.47 -10.11
CA HIS A 105 0.96 9.48 -8.78
C HIS A 105 0.23 8.52 -7.86
N PHE A 106 0.99 7.84 -7.02
CA PHE A 106 0.42 6.90 -6.07
C PHE A 106 1.16 6.85 -4.74
N LEU A 107 0.42 6.49 -3.69
CA LEU A 107 0.97 6.02 -2.42
C LEU A 107 0.58 4.56 -2.19
N VAL A 108 1.38 3.87 -1.39
CA VAL A 108 1.11 2.53 -0.90
C VAL A 108 0.96 2.63 0.61
N SER A 109 -0.14 2.15 1.16
CA SER A 109 -0.26 2.03 2.61
C SER A 109 -1.22 0.95 3.06
N CYS A 110 -0.87 0.29 4.16
CA CYS A 110 -1.69 -0.73 4.79
C CYS A 110 -2.29 -0.34 6.12
N HIS A 111 -1.94 0.83 6.64
CA HIS A 111 -2.60 1.38 7.82
C HIS A 111 -4.08 1.65 7.54
N ASP A 112 -4.95 1.36 8.50
CA ASP A 112 -6.41 1.51 8.40
C ASP A 112 -6.86 2.97 8.16
N TRP A 113 -6.07 3.95 8.58
CA TRP A 113 -6.27 5.39 8.35
C TRP A 113 -5.80 5.90 6.97
N ALA A 114 -5.18 5.07 6.16
CA ALA A 114 -4.73 5.45 4.81
C ALA A 114 -5.85 6.00 3.89
N PRO A 115 -7.11 5.50 3.95
CA PRO A 115 -8.20 6.09 3.19
C PRO A 115 -8.52 7.55 3.55
N ASP A 116 -8.13 8.01 4.75
CA ASP A 116 -8.40 9.39 5.19
C ASP A 116 -7.45 10.42 4.58
N VAL A 117 -6.33 10.00 3.97
CA VAL A 117 -5.34 10.89 3.34
C VAL A 117 -5.98 11.93 2.43
N SER A 118 -7.02 11.55 1.69
CA SER A 118 -7.71 12.44 0.74
C SER A 118 -8.82 13.29 1.36
N ALA A 119 -9.12 13.15 2.66
CA ALA A 119 -10.33 13.68 3.27
C ALA A 119 -10.38 15.22 3.31
N LEU A 120 -9.23 15.89 3.45
CA LEU A 120 -9.18 17.36 3.61
C LEU A 120 -9.10 18.13 2.28
N LYS A 121 -8.66 17.49 1.19
CA LYS A 121 -8.39 18.13 -0.10
C LYS A 121 -8.87 17.26 -1.26
N PRO A 122 -10.17 16.96 -1.36
CA PRO A 122 -10.69 16.01 -2.36
C PRO A 122 -10.32 16.36 -3.80
N ASP A 123 -10.21 17.65 -4.14
CA ASP A 123 -9.80 18.08 -5.49
C ASP A 123 -8.35 17.73 -5.83
N LEU A 124 -7.43 17.84 -4.85
CA LEU A 124 -6.01 17.47 -5.04
C LEU A 124 -5.88 15.97 -5.29
N TYR A 125 -6.65 15.16 -4.54
CA TYR A 125 -6.59 13.70 -4.60
C TYR A 125 -7.56 13.09 -5.62
N LYS A 126 -8.24 13.91 -6.43
CA LYS A 126 -9.28 13.44 -7.35
C LYS A 126 -8.80 12.32 -8.27
N HIS A 127 -7.58 12.45 -8.79
CA HIS A 127 -6.97 11.47 -9.69
C HIS A 127 -5.86 10.64 -9.06
N PHE A 128 -5.43 11.00 -7.86
CA PHE A 128 -4.33 10.35 -7.15
C PHE A 128 -4.66 8.91 -6.77
N ILE A 129 -3.80 7.98 -7.17
CA ILE A 129 -4.00 6.54 -6.94
C ILE A 129 -3.57 6.21 -5.50
N ARG A 130 -4.40 5.44 -4.80
CA ARG A 130 -4.02 4.90 -3.49
C ARG A 130 -4.04 3.39 -3.57
N ALA A 131 -2.92 2.77 -3.26
CA ALA A 131 -2.84 1.33 -3.14
C ALA A 131 -2.95 0.98 -1.65
N LEU A 132 -4.07 0.35 -1.27
CA LEU A 132 -4.55 0.27 0.10
C LEU A 132 -4.80 -1.19 0.51
N CYS A 133 -4.38 -1.58 1.71
CA CYS A 133 -4.82 -2.86 2.29
C CYS A 133 -6.31 -2.85 2.69
N ASN A 134 -6.83 -1.68 3.09
CA ASN A 134 -8.26 -1.49 3.33
C ASN A 134 -9.00 -1.11 2.04
N ALA A 135 -9.62 -2.11 1.41
CA ALA A 135 -10.42 -1.95 0.20
C ALA A 135 -11.92 -1.70 0.46
N ASN A 136 -12.27 -1.11 1.60
CA ASN A 136 -13.66 -0.89 1.98
C ASN A 136 -14.26 0.37 1.33
N THR A 137 -15.23 0.18 0.43
CA THR A 137 -15.91 1.28 -0.27
C THR A 137 -16.72 2.19 0.65
N SER A 138 -17.17 1.71 1.81
CA SER A 138 -17.83 2.57 2.81
C SER A 138 -16.85 3.47 3.56
N GLU A 139 -15.55 3.18 3.48
CA GLU A 139 -14.46 3.90 4.16
C GLU A 139 -13.59 4.65 3.14
N ARG A 140 -14.22 5.18 2.09
CA ARG A 140 -13.62 6.04 1.06
C ARG A 140 -12.70 5.31 0.07
N PHE A 141 -12.62 3.99 0.04
CA PHE A 141 -11.97 3.28 -1.08
C PHE A 141 -12.76 3.49 -2.38
N HIS A 142 -12.08 3.84 -3.47
CA HIS A 142 -12.70 4.14 -4.76
C HIS A 142 -12.24 3.13 -5.84
N PRO A 143 -13.01 2.08 -6.15
CA PRO A 143 -12.54 0.95 -6.97
C PRO A 143 -12.08 1.29 -8.40
N ILE A 144 -12.56 2.41 -8.95
CA ILE A 144 -12.16 2.87 -10.30
C ILE A 144 -10.73 3.46 -10.31
N ARG A 145 -10.22 3.87 -9.15
CA ARG A 145 -8.96 4.65 -9.02
C ARG A 145 -7.97 3.98 -8.07
N ASP A 146 -8.44 3.50 -6.94
CA ASP A 146 -7.62 2.89 -5.90
C ASP A 146 -7.36 1.41 -6.20
N ILE A 147 -6.26 0.89 -5.67
CA ILE A 147 -5.80 -0.49 -5.86
C ILE A 147 -5.89 -1.21 -4.52
N SER A 148 -6.51 -2.39 -4.47
CA SER A 148 -6.46 -3.22 -3.26
C SER A 148 -5.16 -4.01 -3.22
N ILE A 149 -4.41 -3.88 -2.13
CA ILE A 149 -3.22 -4.68 -1.86
C ILE A 149 -3.58 -5.73 -0.80
N PRO A 150 -3.11 -6.99 -0.92
CA PRO A 150 -3.33 -7.97 0.14
C PRO A 150 -2.58 -7.55 1.42
N GLU A 151 -3.29 -7.56 2.53
CA GLU A 151 -2.66 -7.52 3.85
C GLU A 151 -1.95 -8.85 4.11
N ILE A 152 -0.65 -8.81 4.38
CA ILE A 152 0.16 -10.00 4.64
C ILE A 152 0.78 -9.84 6.02
N ASN A 153 0.44 -10.77 6.92
CA ASN A 153 1.06 -10.83 8.24
C ASN A 153 2.42 -11.55 8.13
N ILE A 154 3.51 -10.81 8.31
CA ILE A 154 4.87 -11.36 8.22
C ILE A 154 5.49 -11.43 9.61
N PRO A 155 5.70 -12.61 10.21
CA PRO A 155 6.34 -12.70 11.51
C PRO A 155 7.76 -12.13 11.47
N ARG A 156 8.20 -11.51 12.56
CA ARG A 156 9.53 -10.90 12.65
C ARG A 156 10.63 -11.89 12.26
N GLY A 157 11.49 -11.50 11.31
CA GLY A 157 12.60 -12.31 10.83
C GLY A 157 12.20 -13.53 9.99
N LYS A 158 10.94 -13.63 9.56
CA LYS A 158 10.43 -14.70 8.70
C LYS A 158 10.18 -14.27 7.26
N LEU A 159 10.48 -13.02 6.90
CA LEU A 159 10.48 -12.61 5.49
C LEU A 159 11.55 -13.42 4.74
N GLY A 160 11.09 -14.36 3.93
CA GLY A 160 11.93 -15.19 3.07
C GLY A 160 12.00 -14.64 1.64
N PRO A 161 12.86 -15.22 0.79
CA PRO A 161 12.83 -14.91 -0.63
C PRO A 161 11.44 -15.22 -1.23
N PRO A 162 11.00 -14.48 -2.25
CA PRO A 162 9.76 -14.81 -2.93
C PRO A 162 9.85 -16.23 -3.51
N HIS A 163 8.77 -17.01 -3.36
CA HIS A 163 8.62 -18.29 -4.04
C HIS A 163 8.37 -18.05 -5.53
N LEU A 164 9.45 -17.97 -6.31
CA LEU A 164 9.42 -17.71 -7.76
C LEU A 164 9.14 -18.97 -8.59
N ASP A 165 8.93 -20.11 -7.92
CA ASP A 165 9.25 -21.42 -8.48
C ASP A 165 8.06 -22.10 -9.17
N GLN A 166 6.85 -21.55 -9.07
CA GLN A 166 5.65 -22.12 -9.70
C GLN A 166 5.06 -21.18 -10.76
N PRO A 167 5.04 -21.62 -12.04
CA PRO A 167 4.34 -20.90 -13.09
C PRO A 167 2.83 -20.83 -12.76
N PRO A 168 2.10 -19.81 -13.22
CA PRO A 168 0.69 -19.62 -12.87
C PRO A 168 -0.19 -20.86 -13.06
N ASN A 169 0.08 -21.67 -14.08
CA ASN A 169 -0.67 -22.90 -14.39
C ASN A 169 -0.37 -24.10 -13.47
N LYS A 170 0.61 -23.98 -12.57
CA LYS A 170 0.97 -25.02 -11.59
C LYS A 170 0.65 -24.62 -10.15
N ARG A 171 0.12 -23.42 -9.93
CA ARG A 171 -0.26 -22.95 -8.60
C ARG A 171 -1.58 -23.61 -8.20
N PRO A 172 -1.62 -24.44 -7.15
CA PRO A 172 -2.82 -25.18 -6.77
C PRO A 172 -3.80 -24.35 -5.92
N ILE A 173 -3.37 -23.20 -5.40
CA ILE A 173 -4.17 -22.33 -4.53
C ILE A 173 -4.61 -21.11 -5.34
N LEU A 174 -5.93 -20.95 -5.49
CA LEU A 174 -6.57 -19.80 -6.11
C LEU A 174 -6.66 -18.63 -5.13
N ALA A 175 -7.04 -18.89 -3.87
CA ALA A 175 -7.20 -17.87 -2.85
C ALA A 175 -6.85 -18.41 -1.46
N PHE A 176 -6.35 -17.51 -0.61
CA PHE A 176 -5.97 -17.81 0.76
C PHE A 176 -6.48 -16.74 1.71
N PHE A 177 -7.03 -17.15 2.85
CA PHE A 177 -7.36 -16.27 3.96
C PHE A 177 -7.04 -16.94 5.29
N ALA A 178 -6.38 -16.22 6.19
CA ALA A 178 -6.19 -16.65 7.57
C ALA A 178 -6.38 -15.46 8.53
N GLY A 179 -7.39 -15.53 9.40
CA GLY A 179 -7.65 -14.47 10.36
C GLY A 179 -8.94 -14.69 11.15
N GLY A 180 -9.05 -14.11 12.35
CA GLY A 180 -10.21 -14.35 13.21
C GLY A 180 -11.54 -13.90 12.62
N ALA A 181 -12.64 -14.52 13.09
CA ALA A 181 -14.02 -14.18 12.74
C ALA A 181 -14.44 -12.79 13.25
N HIS A 182 -14.06 -11.78 12.48
CA HIS A 182 -14.34 -10.38 12.76
C HIS A 182 -15.22 -9.78 11.66
N GLY A 183 -16.42 -9.37 12.03
CA GLY A 183 -17.38 -8.74 11.13
C GLY A 183 -18.17 -9.71 10.23
N TYR A 184 -19.14 -9.16 9.53
CA TYR A 184 -20.10 -9.91 8.72
C TYR A 184 -19.45 -10.64 7.54
N VAL A 185 -18.55 -9.97 6.81
CA VAL A 185 -17.91 -10.52 5.60
C VAL A 185 -17.12 -11.79 5.93
N ARG A 186 -16.34 -11.81 7.02
CA ARG A 186 -15.59 -13.00 7.43
C ARG A 186 -16.51 -14.15 7.86
N SER A 187 -17.65 -13.84 8.47
CA SER A 187 -18.65 -14.86 8.82
C SER A 187 -19.22 -15.55 7.57
N VAL A 188 -19.49 -14.76 6.52
CA VAL A 188 -19.91 -15.28 5.21
C VAL A 188 -18.78 -16.09 4.57
N LEU A 189 -17.55 -15.59 4.57
CA LEU A 189 -16.37 -16.28 4.05
C LEU A 189 -16.21 -17.67 4.67
N PHE A 190 -16.26 -17.77 6.00
CA PHE A 190 -16.16 -19.06 6.69
C PHE A 190 -17.32 -19.99 6.35
N LYS A 191 -18.55 -19.46 6.31
CA LYS A 191 -19.72 -20.26 5.97
C LYS A 191 -19.59 -20.92 4.60
N TYR A 192 -19.00 -20.25 3.61
CA TYR A 192 -18.97 -20.75 2.23
C TYR A 192 -17.69 -21.51 1.86
N TRP A 193 -16.53 -21.15 2.40
CA TRP A 193 -15.24 -21.70 1.92
C TRP A 193 -14.40 -22.45 2.96
N LYS A 194 -14.64 -22.25 4.27
CA LYS A 194 -13.86 -22.98 5.29
C LYS A 194 -14.06 -24.48 5.13
N GLU A 195 -12.97 -25.20 4.89
CA GLU A 195 -12.94 -26.67 4.74
C GLU A 195 -13.89 -27.19 3.64
N LYS A 196 -14.11 -26.39 2.59
CA LYS A 196 -15.07 -26.69 1.51
C LYS A 196 -14.49 -26.68 0.11
N ASP A 197 -13.28 -26.17 -0.05
CA ASP A 197 -12.62 -25.99 -1.34
C ASP A 197 -11.10 -26.13 -1.15
N ASP A 198 -10.46 -26.95 -1.99
CA ASP A 198 -9.02 -27.21 -1.91
C ASP A 198 -8.19 -26.09 -2.55
N GLU A 199 -8.78 -25.35 -3.49
CA GLU A 199 -8.17 -24.21 -4.18
C GLU A 199 -8.40 -22.90 -3.41
N VAL A 200 -9.48 -22.80 -2.62
CA VAL A 200 -9.78 -21.64 -1.76
C VAL A 200 -9.61 -21.99 -0.29
N GLN A 201 -8.42 -21.71 0.23
CA GLN A 201 -8.04 -22.08 1.59
C GLN A 201 -8.41 -20.99 2.60
N VAL A 202 -9.23 -21.34 3.59
CA VAL A 202 -9.75 -20.40 4.59
C VAL A 202 -9.54 -20.94 6.00
N PHE A 203 -8.82 -20.19 6.82
CA PHE A 203 -8.47 -20.53 8.20
C PHE A 203 -8.88 -19.42 9.18
N GLU A 204 -9.28 -19.80 10.40
CA GLU A 204 -9.59 -18.84 11.47
C GLU A 204 -8.35 -18.26 12.16
N ARG A 205 -7.20 -18.93 11.98
CA ARG A 205 -5.88 -18.53 12.48
C ARG A 205 -4.85 -18.87 11.44
N PHE A 206 -3.69 -18.21 11.49
CA PHE A 206 -2.57 -18.57 10.63
C PHE A 206 -2.13 -20.02 10.96
N PRO A 207 -2.12 -20.93 9.97
CA PRO A 207 -1.74 -22.33 10.18
C PRO A 207 -0.24 -22.49 10.47
#